data_AF-A0A932JT33-F1
#
_entry.id   AF-A0A932JT33-F1
#
_cell.length_a   1.000
_cell.length_b   1.000
_cell.length_c   1.000
_cell.angle_alpha   90.00
_cell.angle_beta   90.00
_cell.angle_gamma   90.00
#
_symmetry.space_group_name_H-M   'P 1'
#
loop_
_entity.id
_entity.type
_entity.pdbx_description
1 polymer ?
#
loop_
_entity_poly.entity_id
_entity_poly.type
_entity_poly.pdbx_seq_one_letter_code
_entity_poly.pdbx_strand_id
1 'polypeptide(L)'
;MRRPPKDLGPLVLRDRQGIDVRLELVHLARNVGLSAGQEPAVRRGLEALDRLLKRQAGERRVHRDKTLALHREIERLNRKLDKLLAGQAAAVAAARRAIRAGLAPRQRRAYDLLVAERARFEREAAAKREDKVKGLPPRRGQV
;
A
#
# COMPACT_ATOMS: atom_id res chain seq x y z
N MET A 1 -11.15 10.20 -12.56
CA MET A 1 -11.26 9.04 -11.65
C MET A 1 -9.99 8.20 -11.80
N ARG A 2 -9.12 8.15 -10.79
CA ARG A 2 -7.97 7.22 -10.81
C ARG A 2 -8.53 5.82 -10.52
N ARG A 3 -8.29 4.87 -11.44
CA ARG A 3 -8.66 3.47 -11.21
C ARG A 3 -7.97 2.99 -9.93
N PRO A 4 -8.64 2.24 -9.04
CA PRO A 4 -7.96 1.59 -7.94
C PRO A 4 -6.83 0.71 -8.52
N PRO A 5 -5.66 0.62 -7.87
CA PRO A 5 -4.59 -0.24 -8.35
C PRO A 5 -5.13 -1.66 -8.48
N LYS A 6 -5.01 -2.22 -9.69
CA LYS A 6 -5.68 -3.46 -10.09
C LYS A 6 -5.02 -4.72 -9.52
N ASP A 7 -3.87 -4.59 -8.85
CA ASP A 7 -3.05 -5.76 -8.52
C ASP A 7 -2.56 -5.69 -7.06
N LEU A 8 -3.43 -6.11 -6.13
CA LEU A 8 -2.97 -6.67 -4.84
C LEU A 8 -2.91 -8.21 -4.88
N GLY A 9 -3.26 -8.82 -6.01
CA GLY A 9 -3.10 -10.25 -6.24
C GLY A 9 -1.83 -10.53 -7.04
N PRO A 10 -0.77 -11.19 -6.49
CA PRO A 10 -0.63 -11.79 -5.17
C PRO A 10 0.63 -11.24 -4.46
N LEU A 11 0.50 -10.24 -3.58
CA LEU A 11 1.58 -9.93 -2.62
C LEU A 11 1.80 -11.06 -1.60
N VAL A 12 1.04 -12.15 -1.70
CA VAL A 12 1.07 -13.27 -0.79
C VAL A 12 1.01 -14.55 -1.64
N LEU A 13 2.18 -15.14 -1.86
CA LEU A 13 2.30 -16.51 -2.33
C LEU A 13 1.43 -17.42 -1.44
N ARG A 14 0.79 -18.44 -2.02
CA ARG A 14 0.10 -19.48 -1.23
C ARG A 14 1.11 -20.12 -0.28
N ASP A 15 0.94 -19.90 1.01
CA ASP A 15 1.72 -20.59 2.05
C ASP A 15 1.38 -22.08 2.00
N ARG A 16 2.13 -22.88 1.23
CA ARG A 16 2.27 -24.31 1.57
C ARG A 16 3.08 -24.34 2.87
N GLN A 17 2.51 -24.93 3.93
CA GLN A 17 3.10 -24.86 5.27
C GLN A 17 3.70 -26.18 5.68
N GLY A 18 4.97 -26.13 6.07
CA GLY A 18 5.68 -27.27 6.64
C GLY A 18 6.12 -28.30 5.62
N ILE A 19 6.73 -29.36 6.15
CA ILE A 19 7.20 -30.52 5.41
C ILE A 19 6.40 -31.73 5.89
N ASP A 20 5.91 -32.55 4.96
CA ASP A 20 5.44 -33.88 5.33
C ASP A 20 6.66 -34.77 5.57
N VAL A 21 7.11 -34.82 6.82
CA VAL A 21 8.30 -35.56 7.25
C VAL A 21 8.22 -37.03 6.87
N ARG A 22 7.02 -37.64 6.93
CA ARG A 22 6.84 -39.05 6.62
C ARG A 22 7.04 -39.28 5.12
N LEU A 23 6.44 -38.45 4.28
CA LEU A 23 6.59 -38.52 2.84
C LEU A 23 8.04 -38.26 2.41
N GLU A 24 8.70 -37.27 3.01
CA GLU A 24 10.10 -36.96 2.69
C GLU A 24 11.06 -38.07 3.11
N LEU A 25 10.85 -38.71 4.26
CA LEU A 25 11.65 -39.87 4.65
C LEU A 25 11.49 -41.04 3.67
N VAL A 26 10.28 -41.30 3.21
CA VAL A 26 10.03 -42.34 2.19
C VAL A 26 10.74 -42.00 0.88
N HIS A 27 10.70 -40.73 0.45
CA HIS A 27 11.41 -40.28 -0.74
C HIS A 27 12.94 -40.42 -0.60
N LEU A 28 13.50 -40.01 0.53
CA LEU A 28 14.93 -40.10 0.77
C LEU A 28 15.40 -41.56 0.92
N ALA A 29 14.62 -42.42 1.58
CA ALA A 29 14.89 -43.86 1.65
C ALA A 29 14.91 -44.50 0.25
N ARG A 30 13.94 -44.18 -0.60
CA ARG A 30 13.80 -44.77 -1.93
C ARG A 30 14.82 -44.24 -2.95
N ASN A 31 15.11 -42.94 -2.93
CA ASN A 31 15.90 -42.29 -3.97
C ASN A 31 17.37 -42.09 -3.59
N VAL A 32 17.68 -41.97 -2.30
CA VAL A 32 19.04 -41.70 -1.80
C VAL A 32 19.63 -42.93 -1.12
N GLY A 33 18.81 -43.93 -0.77
CA GLY A 33 19.28 -45.17 -0.13
C GLY A 33 19.66 -44.96 1.33
N LEU A 34 18.78 -44.31 2.10
CA LEU A 34 19.00 -44.09 3.53
C LEU A 34 19.12 -45.44 4.27
N SER A 35 20.22 -45.61 5.01
CA SER A 35 20.39 -46.77 5.87
C SER A 35 19.54 -46.65 7.14
N ALA A 36 19.19 -47.80 7.74
CA ALA A 36 18.40 -47.86 8.98
C ALA A 36 19.05 -47.09 10.15
N GLY A 37 20.39 -47.00 10.18
CA GLY A 37 21.11 -46.21 11.19
C GLY A 37 21.04 -44.69 10.96
N GLN A 38 20.81 -44.23 9.73
CA GLN A 38 20.74 -42.81 9.38
C GLN A 38 19.31 -42.24 9.50
N GLU A 39 18.28 -43.07 9.35
CA GLU A 39 16.88 -42.65 9.36
C GLU A 39 16.49 -41.83 10.61
N PRO A 40 16.88 -42.22 11.85
CA PRO A 40 16.51 -41.44 13.04
C PRO A 40 17.12 -40.03 13.05
N ALA A 41 18.35 -39.88 12.53
CA ALA A 41 19.01 -38.57 12.47
C ALA A 41 18.35 -37.66 11.41
N VAL A 42 18.06 -38.19 10.22
CA VAL A 42 17.39 -37.45 9.16
C VAL A 42 15.97 -37.06 9.56
N ARG A 43 15.22 -37.97 10.21
CA ARG A 43 13.89 -37.69 10.76
C ARG A 43 13.92 -36.49 11.71
N ARG A 44 14.85 -36.47 12.66
CA ARG A 44 15.01 -35.35 13.59
C ARG A 44 15.32 -34.03 12.88
N GLY A 45 16.16 -34.07 11.83
CA GLY A 45 16.47 -32.91 11.01
C GLY A 45 15.24 -32.35 10.27
N LEU A 46 14.45 -33.23 9.65
CA LEU A 46 13.22 -32.86 8.95
C LEU A 46 12.16 -32.31 9.91
N GLU A 47 11.99 -32.91 11.09
CA GLU A 47 11.08 -32.39 12.13
C GLU A 47 11.51 -31.01 12.65
N ALA A 48 12.81 -30.79 12.84
CA ALA A 48 13.33 -29.49 13.25
C ALA A 48 13.08 -28.42 12.18
N LEU A 49 13.29 -28.77 10.91
CA LEU A 49 13.01 -27.88 9.78
C LEU A 49 11.51 -27.57 9.65
N ASP A 50 10.64 -28.57 9.79
CA ASP A 50 9.19 -28.38 9.78
C ASP A 50 8.72 -27.42 10.90
N ARG A 51 9.24 -27.58 12.13
CA ARG A 51 8.94 -26.66 13.24
C ARG A 51 9.39 -25.23 12.93
N LEU A 52 10.58 -25.06 12.35
CA LEU A 52 11.10 -23.75 11.95
C LEU A 52 10.20 -23.10 10.89
N LEU A 53 9.83 -23.85 9.85
CA LEU A 53 8.97 -23.38 8.77
C LEU A 53 7.59 -22.97 9.29
N LYS A 54 7.01 -23.76 10.20
CA LYS A 54 5.73 -23.44 10.86
C LYS A 54 5.83 -22.18 11.70
N ARG A 55 6.90 -22.01 12.48
CA ARG A 55 7.15 -20.79 13.26
C ARG A 55 7.26 -19.56 12.36
N GLN A 56 8.09 -19.61 11.34
CA GLN A 56 8.26 -18.51 10.39
C GLN A 56 6.97 -18.18 9.65
N ALA A 57 6.18 -19.19 9.27
CA ALA A 57 4.87 -18.97 8.66
C ALA A 57 3.90 -18.25 9.63
N GLY A 58 3.95 -18.58 10.92
CA GLY A 58 3.21 -17.86 11.97
C GLY A 58 3.63 -16.39 12.06
N GLU A 59 4.94 -16.12 12.13
CA GLU A 59 5.48 -14.75 12.16
C GLU A 59 5.10 -13.95 10.90
N ARG A 60 5.22 -14.55 9.71
CA ARG A 60 4.78 -13.93 8.45
C ARG A 60 3.30 -13.58 8.44
N ARG A 61 2.43 -14.44 8.98
CA ARG A 61 0.99 -14.14 9.11
C ARG A 61 0.76 -12.93 10.00
N VAL A 62 1.42 -12.85 11.15
CA VAL A 62 1.32 -11.70 12.05
C VAL A 62 1.75 -10.41 11.35
N HIS A 63 2.88 -10.42 10.63
CA HIS A 63 3.33 -9.25 9.87
C HIS A 63 2.36 -8.88 8.74
N ARG A 64 1.84 -9.87 8.02
CA ARG A 64 0.81 -9.66 6.97
C ARG A 64 -0.42 -8.96 7.55
N ASP A 65 -0.93 -9.44 8.68
CA ASP A 65 -2.13 -8.87 9.30
C ASP A 65 -1.88 -7.44 9.79
N LYS A 66 -0.70 -7.16 10.34
CA LYS A 66 -0.27 -5.79 10.68
C LYS A 66 -0.23 -4.89 9.45
N THR A 67 0.36 -5.35 8.35
CA THR A 67 0.42 -4.58 7.09
C THR A 67 -0.98 -4.28 6.55
N LEU A 68 -1.89 -5.27 6.58
CA LEU A 68 -3.28 -5.06 6.16
C LEU A 68 -4.02 -4.09 7.08
N ALA A 69 -3.79 -4.14 8.39
CA ALA A 69 -4.37 -3.19 9.34
C ALA A 69 -3.88 -1.76 9.10
N LEU A 70 -2.57 -1.57 8.90
CA LEU A 70 -1.98 -0.27 8.56
C LEU A 70 -2.54 0.27 7.24
N HIS A 71 -2.71 -0.59 6.24
CA HIS A 71 -3.30 -0.19 4.96
C HIS A 71 -4.73 0.36 5.13
N ARG A 72 -5.58 -0.33 5.89
CA ARG A 72 -6.94 0.13 6.20
C ARG A 72 -6.95 1.46 6.95
N GLU A 73 -6.00 1.66 7.87
CA GLU A 73 -5.87 2.92 8.60
C GLU A 73 -5.44 4.07 7.69
N ILE A 74 -4.49 3.84 6.78
CA ILE A 74 -4.08 4.82 5.76
C ILE A 74 -5.29 5.19 4.88
N GLU A 75 -6.07 4.21 4.42
CA GLU A 75 -7.29 4.48 3.65
C GLU A 75 -8.29 5.33 4.44
N ARG A 76 -8.50 5.02 5.71
CA ARG A 76 -9.39 5.78 6.60
C ARG A 76 -8.92 7.24 6.75
N LEU A 77 -7.63 7.45 6.96
CA LEU A 77 -7.03 8.78 7.08
C LEU A 77 -7.15 9.57 5.76
N ASN A 78 -6.92 8.92 4.62
CA ASN A 78 -7.10 9.54 3.31
C ASN A 78 -8.55 9.99 3.09
N ARG A 79 -9.55 9.17 3.45
CA ARG A 79 -10.97 9.57 3.36
C ARG A 79 -11.29 10.79 4.25
N LYS A 80 -10.69 10.88 5.43
CA LYS A 80 -10.84 12.07 6.30
C LYS A 80 -10.22 13.30 5.68
N LEU A 81 -9.02 13.17 5.12
CA LEU A 81 -8.35 14.25 4.41
C LEU A 81 -9.19 14.74 3.23
N ASP A 82 -9.72 13.82 2.41
CA ASP A 82 -10.60 14.16 1.29
C ASP A 82 -11.84 14.93 1.74
N LYS A 83 -12.46 14.54 2.86
CA LYS A 83 -13.60 15.26 3.45
C LYS A 83 -13.21 16.68 3.89
N LEU A 84 -12.04 16.85 4.51
CA LEU A 84 -11.55 18.17 4.92
C LEU A 84 -11.27 19.07 3.70
N LEU A 85 -10.60 18.53 2.67
CA LEU A 85 -10.33 19.24 1.43
C LEU A 85 -11.61 19.66 0.71
N ALA A 86 -12.62 18.78 0.67
CA ALA A 86 -13.93 19.10 0.13
C ALA A 86 -14.63 20.24 0.92
N GLY A 87 -14.57 20.19 2.25
CA GLY A 87 -15.09 21.25 3.13
C GLY A 87 -14.40 22.59 2.89
N GLN A 88 -13.07 22.59 2.77
CA GLN A 88 -12.30 23.78 2.45
C GLN A 88 -12.67 24.35 1.08
N ALA A 89 -12.78 23.50 0.05
CA ALA A 89 -13.19 23.92 -1.29
C ALA A 89 -14.59 24.56 -1.29
N ALA A 90 -15.54 23.99 -0.54
CA ALA A 90 -16.88 24.55 -0.37
C ALA A 90 -16.85 25.93 0.33
N ALA A 91 -16.07 26.07 1.40
CA ALA A 91 -15.89 27.33 2.11
C ALA A 91 -15.27 28.42 1.21
N VAL A 92 -14.23 28.08 0.44
CA VAL A 92 -13.62 28.99 -0.54
C VAL A 92 -14.63 29.42 -1.61
N ALA A 93 -15.44 28.48 -2.13
CA ALA A 93 -16.48 28.81 -3.10
C ALA A 93 -17.56 29.72 -2.51
N ALA A 94 -17.97 29.50 -1.27
CA ALA A 94 -18.91 30.36 -0.55
C ALA A 94 -18.34 31.78 -0.37
N ALA A 95 -17.08 31.90 0.09
CA ALA A 95 -16.41 33.18 0.25
C ALA A 95 -16.30 33.95 -1.08
N ARG A 96 -15.93 33.26 -2.17
CA ARG A 96 -15.87 33.87 -3.52
C ARG A 96 -17.22 34.40 -3.97
N ARG A 97 -18.32 33.66 -3.72
CA ARG A 97 -19.68 34.13 -4.02
C ARG A 97 -20.06 35.37 -3.21
N ALA A 98 -19.73 35.39 -1.91
CA ALA A 98 -19.98 36.55 -1.05
C ALA A 98 -19.21 37.79 -1.52
N ILE A 99 -17.92 37.64 -1.85
CA ILE A 99 -17.10 38.72 -2.42
C ILE A 99 -17.74 39.24 -3.71
N ARG A 100 -18.08 38.35 -4.65
CA ARG A 100 -18.70 38.71 -5.93
C ARG A 100 -20.02 39.46 -5.76
N ALA A 101 -20.83 39.09 -4.77
CA ALA A 101 -22.10 39.77 -4.48
C ALA A 101 -21.88 41.22 -4.03
N GLY A 102 -20.82 41.48 -3.25
CA GLY A 102 -20.44 42.83 -2.81
C GLY A 102 -19.81 43.71 -3.89
N LEU A 103 -19.49 43.17 -5.07
CA LEU A 103 -18.91 43.94 -6.18
C LEU A 103 -19.98 44.61 -7.06
N ALA A 104 -19.65 45.80 -7.57
CA ALA A 104 -20.48 46.48 -8.57
C ALA A 104 -20.57 45.65 -9.87
N PRO A 105 -21.68 45.74 -10.65
CA PRO A 105 -21.87 44.93 -11.85
C PRO A 105 -20.70 44.96 -12.84
N ARG A 106 -20.10 46.14 -13.04
CA ARG A 106 -18.93 46.34 -13.92
C ARG A 106 -17.65 45.64 -13.44
N GLN A 107 -17.51 45.39 -12.13
CA GLN A 107 -16.33 44.77 -11.52
C GLN A 107 -16.41 43.23 -11.49
N ARG A 108 -17.62 42.66 -11.54
CA ARG A 108 -17.83 41.21 -11.42
C ARG A 108 -17.10 40.42 -12.50
N ARG A 109 -17.14 40.90 -13.75
CA ARG A 109 -16.46 40.24 -14.88
C ARG A 109 -14.94 40.17 -14.69
N ALA A 110 -14.32 41.25 -14.22
CA ALA A 110 -12.89 41.28 -13.94
C ALA A 110 -12.51 40.33 -12.78
N TYR A 111 -13.33 40.28 -11.73
CA TYR A 111 -13.14 39.35 -10.63
C TYR A 111 -13.27 37.88 -11.06
N ASP A 112 -14.28 37.55 -11.85
CA ASP A 112 -14.51 36.19 -12.37
C ASP A 112 -13.29 35.72 -13.22
N LEU A 113 -12.68 36.62 -14.01
CA LEU A 113 -11.45 36.34 -14.75
C LEU A 113 -10.25 36.07 -13.82
N LEU A 114 -10.04 36.89 -12.79
CA LEU A 114 -8.96 36.71 -11.82
C LEU A 114 -9.07 35.37 -11.07
N VAL A 115 -10.29 34.98 -10.68
CA VAL A 115 -10.52 33.69 -10.03
C VAL A 115 -10.21 32.52 -10.97
N ALA A 116 -10.59 32.62 -12.24
CA ALA A 116 -10.31 31.60 -13.23
C ALA A 116 -8.82 31.46 -13.53
N GLU A 117 -8.10 32.57 -13.63
CA GLU A 117 -6.65 32.60 -13.83
C GLU A 117 -5.91 31.96 -12.66
N ARG A 118 -6.27 32.31 -11.41
CA ARG A 118 -5.69 31.68 -10.22
C ARG A 118 -5.91 30.17 -10.19
N ALA A 119 -7.07 29.68 -10.61
CA ALA A 119 -7.33 28.25 -10.70
C ALA A 119 -6.46 27.54 -11.75
N ARG A 120 -6.07 28.23 -12.83
CA ARG A 120 -5.13 27.69 -13.84
C ARG A 120 -3.72 27.58 -13.26
N PHE A 121 -3.23 28.63 -12.62
CA PHE A 121 -1.92 28.61 -11.95
C PHE A 121 -1.80 27.53 -10.87
N GLU A 122 -2.84 27.34 -10.06
CA GLU A 122 -2.85 26.29 -9.04
C GLU A 122 -2.77 24.87 -9.66
N ARG A 123 -3.42 24.63 -10.81
CA ARG A 123 -3.32 23.36 -11.54
C ARG A 123 -1.92 23.15 -12.15
N GLU A 124 -1.36 24.18 -12.75
CA GLU A 124 -0.01 24.10 -13.34
C GLU A 124 1.06 23.86 -12.27
N ALA A 125 0.95 24.53 -11.11
CA ALA A 125 1.83 24.30 -9.97
C ALA A 125 1.69 22.88 -9.42
N ALA A 126 0.47 22.33 -9.38
CA ALA A 126 0.23 20.94 -8.97
C ALA A 126 0.86 19.94 -9.95
N ALA A 127 0.71 20.15 -11.27
CA ALA A 127 1.31 19.29 -12.29
C ALA A 127 2.84 19.25 -12.18
N LYS A 128 3.49 20.42 -12.04
CA LYS A 128 4.95 20.51 -11.86
C LYS A 128 5.46 19.81 -10.59
N ARG A 129 4.66 19.76 -9.52
CA ARG A 129 5.00 19.01 -8.30
C ARG A 129 4.93 17.50 -8.52
N GLU A 130 3.92 17.03 -9.25
CA GLU A 130 3.75 15.60 -9.56
C GLU A 130 4.91 15.06 -10.42
N ASP A 131 5.41 15.84 -11.37
CA ASP A 131 6.57 15.46 -12.19
C ASP A 131 7.88 15.40 -11.38
N LYS A 132 8.09 16.31 -10.42
CA LYS A 132 9.25 16.26 -9.51
C LYS A 132 9.26 15.04 -8.61
N VAL A 133 8.09 14.53 -8.21
CA VAL A 133 8.00 13.34 -7.36
C VAL A 133 8.28 12.06 -8.16
N LYS A 134 7.94 12.03 -9.45
CA LYS A 134 8.22 10.88 -10.34
C LYS A 134 9.68 10.79 -10.81
N GLY A 135 10.42 11.90 -10.79
CA GLY A 135 11.82 11.97 -11.20
C GLY A 135 12.86 11.76 -10.08
N LEU A 136 12.43 11.59 -8.82
CA LEU A 136 13.35 11.36 -7.70
C LEU A 136 13.51 9.86 -7.45
N PRO A 137 14.73 9.30 -7.50
CA PRO A 137 14.96 7.95 -7.00
C PRO A 137 14.58 7.90 -5.52
N PRO A 138 14.03 6.78 -5.01
CA PRO A 138 13.73 6.65 -3.59
C PRO A 138 15.00 6.96 -2.78
N ARG A 139 14.89 7.85 -1.79
CA ARG A 139 15.99 8.17 -0.89
C ARG A 139 16.44 6.87 -0.23
N ARG A 140 17.65 6.41 -0.55
CA ARG A 140 18.31 5.32 0.19
C ARG A 140 18.35 5.71 1.67
N GLY A 141 17.75 4.91 2.54
CA GLY A 141 17.83 5.11 4.00
C GLY A 141 16.52 5.07 4.79
N GLN A 142 15.41 4.57 4.25
CA GLN A 142 14.27 4.15 5.08
C GLN A 142 14.08 2.65 4.92
N VAL A 143 14.87 1.90 5.69
CA VAL A 143 14.57 0.53 6.14
C VAL A 143 14.00 0.66 7.54
#